data_AF-A0A7C4RJX0-F1
#
_entry.id   AF-A0A7C4RJX0-F1
#
_cell.length_a   1.000
_cell.length_b   1.000
_cell.length_c   1.000
_cell.angle_alpha   90.00
_cell.angle_beta   90.00
_cell.angle_gamma   90.00
#
_symmetry.space_group_name_H-M   'P 1'
#
loop_
_entity.id
_entity.type
_entity.pdbx_description
1 polymer ?
#
loop_
_entity_poly.entity_id
_entity_poly.type
_entity_poly.pdbx_seq_one_letter_code
_entity_poly.pdbx_strand_id
1 'polypeptide(L)'
;VDAYNLASIVSGVPIAAFDKDKISGELFMRKAFKGEKFLGIGFSIPIILNGTEIVISDDEKLVAIYPYRDAEVTKISEQTRNVVFLICGVPGVGDDILDNALNKVKEYVSRFCGGYVVG
;
A
#
# COMPACT_ATOMS: atom_id res chain seq x y z
N VAL A 1 -6.19 -8.30 6.21
CA VAL A 1 -4.82 -7.84 6.52
C VAL A 1 -3.84 -9.02 6.50
N ASP A 2 -4.06 -10.02 7.34
CA ASP A 2 -3.10 -11.12 7.56
C ASP A 2 -2.64 -11.86 6.29
N ALA A 3 -3.52 -12.07 5.32
CA ALA A 3 -3.19 -12.77 4.08
C ALA A 3 -2.06 -12.10 3.28
N TYR A 4 -2.10 -10.78 3.09
CA TYR A 4 -1.05 -10.08 2.34
C TYR A 4 0.20 -9.85 3.20
N ASN A 5 0.04 -9.71 4.53
CA ASN A 5 1.19 -9.65 5.43
C ASN A 5 1.97 -10.98 5.43
N LEU A 6 1.28 -12.12 5.36
CA LEU A 6 1.93 -13.41 5.17
C LEU A 6 2.66 -13.48 3.81
N ALA A 7 2.05 -12.96 2.75
CA ALA A 7 2.71 -12.86 1.44
C ALA A 7 3.98 -12.00 1.51
N SER A 8 3.94 -10.87 2.23
CA SER A 8 5.08 -9.99 2.47
C SER A 8 6.21 -10.70 3.22
N ILE A 9 5.88 -11.40 4.31
CA ILE A 9 6.87 -12.16 5.10
C ILE A 9 7.53 -13.28 4.25
N VAL A 10 6.74 -14.03 3.48
CA VAL A 10 7.24 -15.18 2.71
C VAL A 10 8.05 -14.75 1.48
N SER A 11 7.66 -13.65 0.83
CA SER A 11 8.36 -13.13 -0.36
C SER A 11 9.55 -12.24 -0.01
N GLY A 12 9.60 -11.70 1.20
CA GLY A 12 10.60 -10.69 1.59
C GLY A 12 10.33 -9.30 0.99
N VAL A 13 9.16 -9.07 0.39
CA VAL A 13 8.79 -7.80 -0.25
C VAL A 13 7.73 -7.09 0.57
N PRO A 14 7.95 -5.84 1.03
CA PRO A 14 6.92 -5.04 1.66
C PRO A 14 5.73 -4.82 0.70
N ILE A 15 4.54 -5.19 1.16
CA ILE A 15 3.29 -5.04 0.41
C ILE A 15 2.36 -4.12 1.21
N ALA A 16 1.81 -3.11 0.54
CA ALA A 16 0.76 -2.26 1.10
C ALA A 16 -0.60 -2.60 0.48
N ALA A 17 -1.67 -2.31 1.20
CA ALA A 17 -3.04 -2.60 0.77
C ALA A 17 -3.96 -1.43 1.11
N PHE A 18 -4.68 -0.93 0.11
CA PHE A 18 -5.57 0.22 0.24
C PHE A 18 -6.99 -0.17 -0.13
N ASP A 19 -7.97 0.47 0.51
CA ASP A 19 -9.36 0.39 0.10
C ASP A 19 -9.52 1.13 -1.23
N LYS A 20 -9.76 0.37 -2.32
CA LYS A 20 -9.86 0.92 -3.68
C LYS A 20 -10.95 1.97 -3.78
N ASP A 21 -12.04 1.78 -3.05
CA ASP A 21 -13.22 2.65 -3.12
C ASP A 21 -12.99 3.99 -2.41
N LYS A 22 -11.82 4.17 -1.75
CA LYS A 22 -11.38 5.43 -1.10
C LYS A 22 -10.24 6.12 -1.86
N ILE A 23 -9.76 5.54 -2.96
CA ILE A 23 -8.73 6.13 -3.82
C ILE A 23 -9.40 7.04 -4.85
N SER A 24 -8.88 8.26 -4.97
CA SER A 24 -9.34 9.24 -5.95
C SER A 24 -8.43 9.19 -7.17
N GLY A 25 -8.91 8.60 -8.26
CA GLY A 25 -8.17 8.49 -9.52
C GLY A 25 -6.96 7.55 -9.45
N GLU A 26 -5.80 8.02 -9.93
CA GLU A 26 -4.59 7.19 -10.07
C GLU A 26 -3.64 7.32 -8.87
N LEU A 27 -2.75 6.33 -8.69
CA LEU A 27 -1.72 6.37 -7.66
C LEU A 27 -0.37 6.84 -8.22
N PHE A 28 0.26 7.76 -7.51
CA PHE A 28 1.55 8.35 -7.86
C PHE A 28 2.58 8.12 -6.77
N MET A 29 3.73 7.58 -7.15
CA MET A 29 4.92 7.59 -6.30
C MET A 29 5.72 8.87 -6.55
N ARG A 30 5.93 9.67 -5.51
CA ARG A 30 6.68 10.93 -5.60
C ARG A 30 7.41 11.24 -4.30
N LYS A 31 8.25 12.28 -4.33
CA LYS A 31 8.74 12.88 -3.08
C LYS A 31 7.62 13.69 -2.42
N ALA A 32 7.60 13.68 -1.10
CA ALA A 32 6.75 14.57 -0.31
C ALA A 32 7.13 16.03 -0.58
N PHE A 33 6.17 16.94 -0.39
CA PHE A 33 6.48 18.35 -0.25
C PHE A 33 6.83 18.67 1.21
N LYS A 34 7.71 19.63 1.44
CA LYS A 34 7.99 20.11 2.79
C LYS A 34 6.72 20.73 3.38
N GLY A 35 6.32 20.31 4.57
CA GLY A 35 5.11 20.79 5.24
C GLY A 35 3.86 19.96 4.93
N GLU A 36 3.97 18.94 4.07
CA GLU A 36 2.84 18.07 3.74
C GLU A 36 2.37 17.30 4.98
N LYS A 37 1.06 17.25 5.20
CA LYS A 37 0.46 16.60 6.37
C LYS A 37 0.11 15.16 6.05
N PHE A 38 0.49 14.25 6.93
CA PHE A 38 0.18 12.84 6.80
C PHE A 38 -0.41 12.28 8.08
N LEU A 39 -1.62 11.71 8.00
CA LEU A 39 -2.22 10.95 9.10
C LEU A 39 -2.12 9.46 8.79
N GLY A 40 -1.15 8.79 9.42
CA GLY A 40 -0.93 7.36 9.28
C GLY A 40 -1.86 6.53 10.16
N ILE A 41 -2.02 5.25 9.80
CA ILE A 41 -2.76 4.29 10.62
C ILE A 41 -2.16 4.24 12.03
N GLY A 42 -3.03 4.41 13.03
CA GLY A 42 -2.67 4.38 14.45
C GLY A 42 -2.05 5.68 14.99
N PHE A 43 -1.95 6.73 14.18
CA PHE A 43 -1.51 8.05 14.67
C PHE A 43 -2.69 8.80 15.27
N SER A 44 -2.48 9.45 16.42
CA SER A 44 -3.49 10.30 17.06
C SER A 44 -3.60 11.68 16.40
N ILE A 45 -2.51 12.16 15.80
CA ILE A 45 -2.42 13.45 15.10
C ILE A 45 -1.59 13.30 13.82
N PRO A 46 -1.83 14.14 12.79
CA PRO A 46 -1.00 14.13 11.58
C PRO A 46 0.45 14.53 11.88
N ILE A 47 1.39 13.88 11.21
CA ILE A 47 2.79 14.31 11.16
C ILE A 47 3.01 15.30 10.00
N ILE A 48 4.08 16.09 10.10
CA ILE A 48 4.51 17.01 9.05
C ILE A 48 5.74 16.42 8.38
N LEU A 49 5.67 16.25 7.06
CA LEU A 49 6.76 15.69 6.26
C LEU A 49 7.80 16.76 5.92
N ASN A 50 9.06 16.34 5.79
CA ASN A 50 10.19 17.24 5.55
C ASN A 50 10.47 17.46 4.06
N GLY A 51 9.88 16.65 3.19
CA GLY A 51 10.02 16.72 1.74
C GLY A 51 11.08 15.78 1.17
N THR A 52 11.66 14.93 2.02
CA THR A 52 12.65 13.92 1.62
C THR A 52 12.04 12.52 1.52
N GLU A 53 10.89 12.33 2.14
CA GLU A 53 10.16 11.07 2.19
C GLU A 53 9.61 10.70 0.80
N ILE A 54 9.65 9.42 0.47
CA ILE A 54 8.90 8.89 -0.68
C ILE A 54 7.48 8.59 -0.21
N VAL A 55 6.51 9.13 -0.94
CA VAL A 55 5.09 8.99 -0.62
C VAL A 55 4.35 8.42 -1.81
N ILE A 56 3.22 7.80 -1.49
CA ILE A 56 2.18 7.44 -2.45
C ILE A 56 1.07 8.45 -2.25
N SER A 57 0.66 9.13 -3.31
CA SER A 57 -0.53 9.98 -3.33
C SER A 57 -1.50 9.48 -4.37
N ASP A 58 -2.77 9.74 -4.16
CA ASP A 58 -3.76 9.73 -5.23
C ASP A 58 -3.91 11.17 -5.80
N ASP A 59 -4.93 11.42 -6.60
CA ASP A 59 -5.17 12.76 -7.18
C ASP A 59 -5.54 13.83 -6.14
N GLU A 60 -5.91 13.45 -4.91
CA GLU A 60 -6.43 14.37 -3.90
C GLU A 60 -5.60 14.40 -2.60
N LYS A 61 -4.96 13.29 -2.23
CA LYS A 61 -4.42 13.08 -0.88
C LYS A 61 -3.26 12.09 -0.83
N LEU A 62 -2.53 12.12 0.28
CA LEU A 62 -1.54 11.09 0.60
C LEU A 62 -2.23 9.78 1.01
N VAL A 63 -1.69 8.69 0.48
CA VAL A 63 -2.17 7.31 0.67
C VAL A 63 -1.17 6.50 1.50
N ALA A 64 0.14 6.76 1.37
CA ALA A 64 1.17 6.13 2.19
C ALA A 64 2.48 6.92 2.22
N ILE A 65 3.31 6.66 3.23
CA ILE A 65 4.75 6.93 3.23
C ILE A 65 5.43 5.60 2.94
N TYR A 66 6.18 5.51 1.85
CA TYR A 66 6.86 4.28 1.44
C TYR A 66 8.26 4.17 2.07
N PRO A 67 8.66 3.00 2.62
CA PRO A 67 7.91 1.77 2.89
C PRO A 67 7.51 1.67 4.37
N TYR A 68 6.95 2.74 4.95
CA TYR A 68 6.74 2.87 6.39
C TYR A 68 5.29 2.69 6.83
N ARG A 69 4.36 3.48 6.27
CA ARG A 69 3.02 3.58 6.84
C ARG A 69 1.96 4.00 5.84
N ASP A 70 0.82 3.31 5.88
CA ASP A 70 -0.37 3.65 5.10
C ASP A 70 -1.20 4.73 5.81
N ALA A 71 -1.96 5.49 5.04
CA ALA A 71 -2.82 6.55 5.54
C ALA A 71 -4.07 5.97 6.23
N GLU A 72 -4.52 6.65 7.28
CA GLU A 72 -5.74 6.28 8.01
C GLU A 72 -6.99 6.34 7.12
N VAL A 73 -7.02 7.30 6.18
CA VAL A 73 -8.19 7.59 5.34
C VAL A 73 -8.43 6.57 4.23
N THR A 74 -7.40 5.84 3.79
CA THR A 74 -7.49 4.82 2.72
C THR A 74 -7.32 3.40 3.26
N LYS A 75 -7.31 3.23 4.58
CA LYS A 75 -7.16 1.91 5.21
C LYS A 75 -8.30 0.97 4.84
N ILE A 76 -7.95 -0.31 4.71
CA ILE A 76 -8.93 -1.39 4.64
C ILE A 76 -9.67 -1.53 5.97
N SER A 77 -10.98 -1.80 5.89
CA SER A 77 -11.85 -2.10 7.02
C SER A 77 -12.72 -3.31 6.73
N GLU A 78 -13.54 -3.73 7.69
CA GLU A 78 -14.50 -4.83 7.50
C GLU A 78 -15.54 -4.55 6.39
N GLN A 79 -15.73 -3.27 6.04
CA GLN A 79 -16.65 -2.83 5.00
C GLN A 79 -16.00 -2.83 3.62
N THR A 80 -14.67 -2.87 3.52
CA THR A 80 -13.96 -2.86 2.24
C THR A 80 -14.39 -4.06 1.39
N ARG A 81 -14.60 -3.81 0.08
CA ARG A 81 -14.94 -4.84 -0.91
C ARG A 81 -13.92 -4.91 -2.04
N ASN A 82 -13.33 -3.78 -2.39
CA ASN A 82 -12.31 -3.68 -3.42
C ASN A 82 -10.98 -3.24 -2.79
N VAL A 83 -9.90 -3.92 -3.12
CA VAL A 83 -8.57 -3.65 -2.54
C VAL A 83 -7.58 -3.41 -3.68
N VAL A 84 -6.73 -2.39 -3.52
CA VAL A 84 -5.53 -2.20 -4.34
C VAL A 84 -4.33 -2.66 -3.53
N PHE A 85 -3.51 -3.53 -4.12
CA PHE A 85 -2.23 -3.94 -3.55
C PHE A 85 -1.10 -3.19 -4.25
N LEU A 86 -0.21 -2.60 -3.45
CA LEU A 86 0.99 -1.94 -3.95
C LEU A 86 2.21 -2.80 -3.62
N ILE A 87 2.93 -3.20 -4.67
CA ILE A 87 4.16 -3.99 -4.61
C ILE A 87 5.21 -3.18 -5.34
N CYS A 88 6.24 -2.73 -4.62
CA CYS A 88 7.27 -1.87 -5.21
C CYS A 88 8.64 -2.52 -5.09
N GLY A 89 9.33 -2.60 -6.23
CA GLY A 89 10.75 -2.91 -6.26
C GLY A 89 11.59 -1.72 -5.83
N VAL A 90 12.74 -2.02 -5.25
CA VAL A 90 13.84 -1.08 -5.02
C VAL A 90 15.06 -1.56 -5.81
N PRO A 91 16.06 -0.70 -6.08
CA PRO A 91 17.27 -1.13 -6.76
C PRO A 91 17.88 -2.38 -6.10
N GLY A 92 18.10 -3.44 -6.90
CA GLY A 92 18.61 -4.73 -6.43
C GLY A 92 17.54 -5.78 -6.14
N VAL A 93 16.24 -5.45 -6.17
CA VAL A 93 15.14 -6.41 -6.14
C VAL A 93 14.71 -6.69 -7.58
N GLY A 94 14.89 -7.93 -8.03
CA GLY A 94 14.54 -8.37 -9.39
C GLY A 94 13.04 -8.56 -9.60
N ASP A 95 12.62 -8.52 -10.86
CA ASP A 95 11.22 -8.73 -11.26
C ASP A 95 10.71 -10.11 -10.85
N ASP A 96 11.57 -11.13 -10.82
CA ASP A 96 11.26 -12.47 -10.35
C ASP A 96 10.80 -12.49 -8.88
N ILE A 97 11.42 -11.66 -8.04
CA ILE A 97 11.06 -11.51 -6.63
C ILE A 97 9.70 -10.79 -6.51
N LEU A 98 9.47 -9.75 -7.32
CA LEU A 98 8.21 -9.01 -7.34
C LEU A 98 7.05 -9.86 -7.86
N ASP A 99 7.29 -10.65 -8.90
CA ASP A 99 6.33 -11.60 -9.45
C ASP A 99 5.99 -12.69 -8.44
N ASN A 100 6.98 -13.20 -7.70
CA ASN A 100 6.74 -14.13 -6.61
C ASN A 100 5.88 -13.49 -5.51
N ALA A 101 6.17 -12.26 -5.10
CA ALA A 101 5.36 -11.53 -4.11
C ALA A 101 3.91 -11.33 -4.60
N LEU A 102 3.74 -10.91 -5.85
CA LEU A 102 2.43 -10.76 -6.49
C LEU A 102 1.66 -12.07 -6.51
N ASN A 103 2.31 -13.18 -6.89
CA ASN A 103 1.69 -14.49 -6.91
C ASN A 103 1.28 -14.95 -5.51
N LYS A 104 2.10 -14.68 -4.48
CA LYS A 104 1.74 -14.97 -3.08
C LYS A 104 0.55 -14.17 -2.60
N VAL A 105 0.46 -12.89 -2.97
CA VAL A 105 -0.73 -12.06 -2.67
C VAL A 105 -1.97 -12.65 -3.33
N LYS A 106 -1.92 -12.94 -4.63
CA LYS A 106 -3.04 -13.55 -5.35
C LYS A 106 -3.46 -14.87 -4.70
N GLU A 107 -2.51 -15.77 -4.42
CA GLU A 107 -2.75 -17.06 -3.78
C GLU A 107 -3.42 -16.90 -2.41
N TYR A 108 -2.82 -16.14 -1.50
CA TYR A 108 -3.29 -16.07 -0.11
C TYR A 108 -4.57 -15.27 0.03
N VAL A 109 -4.72 -14.16 -0.70
CA VAL A 109 -5.95 -13.36 -0.66
C VAL A 109 -7.11 -14.15 -1.25
N SER A 110 -6.94 -14.78 -2.42
CA SER A 110 -8.01 -15.61 -2.99
C SER A 110 -8.35 -16.81 -2.11
N ARG A 111 -7.36 -17.46 -1.50
CA ARG A 111 -7.58 -18.61 -0.62
C ARG A 111 -8.35 -18.26 0.66
N PHE A 112 -8.00 -17.15 1.31
CA PHE A 112 -8.53 -16.83 2.65
C PHE A 112 -9.65 -15.78 2.63
N CYS A 113 -9.74 -14.95 1.59
CA CYS A 113 -10.72 -13.87 1.47
C CYS A 113 -11.66 -14.05 0.26
N GLY A 114 -11.35 -14.94 -0.68
CA GLY A 114 -12.10 -15.10 -1.92
C GLY A 114 -11.86 -13.94 -2.91
N GLY A 115 -12.87 -13.65 -3.73
CA GLY A 115 -12.80 -12.60 -4.75
C GLY A 115 -12.04 -13.01 -6.01
N TYR A 116 -11.91 -12.05 -6.93
CA TYR A 116 -11.17 -12.21 -8.19
C TYR A 116 -10.17 -11.08 -8.35
N VAL A 117 -9.04 -11.40 -8.98
CA VAL A 117 -7.98 -10.43 -9.25
C VAL A 117 -8.30 -9.72 -10.55
N VAL A 118 -8.24 -8.40 -10.54
CA VAL A 118 -8.40 -7.56 -11.73
C VAL A 118 -7.03 -6.93 -12.02
N GLY A 119 -6.55 -7.12 -13.25
CA GLY A 119 -5.31 -6.51 -13.75
C GLY A 119 -5.57 -5.18 -14.41
#